data_AF-A0A4U6XFV6-F1
#
_entry.id   AF-A0A4U6XFV6-F1
#
_cell.length_a   1.000
_cell.length_b   1.000
_cell.length_c   1.000
_cell.angle_alpha   90.00
_cell.angle_beta   90.00
_cell.angle_gamma   90.00
#
_symmetry.space_group_name_H-M   'P 1'
#
loop_
_entity.id
_entity.type
_entity.pdbx_description
1 polymer ?
#
loop_
_entity_poly.entity_id
_entity_poly.type
_entity_poly.pdbx_seq_one_letter_code
_entity_poly.pdbx_strand_id
1 'polypeptide(L)'
;MATLREGEQVYATLLLNDTYLPGALVLAHSLRDAGTSKQLVVLVTLDTLSAEVITELRAVYDHVIPVPRIRNSRPANLYLMNRPDLHSAFTKVNLWRQTQFSKIVYIDADVVAYRAPDELFGINAPFSAAPDIGWPDLFNTGVMVLEPNMGDYYALMAMAERGISFDGADQGLLNMHFKNTYNRISFTYNVTPSAHYQYVPAYRHFQSSINMVHFIGPDKPWFQGRRASKGDSPFEDMIGRWWAVYDRHYRVAETALASLPEQQQPHQEQRATEIVQYFTKGEFQPQSQAVQAASSGRPTLFPSQRVVWWFFWNAG
;
A
#
# COMPACT_ATOMS: atom_id res chain seq x y z
N MET A 1 -21.71 -4.27 9.03
CA MET A 1 -21.04 -2.96 8.88
C MET A 1 -21.31 -2.16 10.14
N ALA A 2 -20.26 -1.62 10.77
CA ALA A 2 -20.42 -0.67 11.87
C ALA A 2 -21.22 0.55 11.38
N THR A 3 -21.93 1.21 12.28
CA THR A 3 -22.62 2.48 11.96
C THR A 3 -21.61 3.62 12.14
N LEU A 4 -21.33 4.40 11.09
CA LEU A 4 -20.52 5.62 11.20
C LEU A 4 -21.13 6.55 12.24
N ARG A 5 -20.39 6.88 13.30
CA ARG A 5 -20.82 7.92 14.25
C ARG A 5 -20.08 9.22 13.97
N GLU A 6 -20.82 10.32 14.02
CA GLU A 6 -20.25 11.65 13.84
C GLU A 6 -19.20 11.94 14.92
N GLY A 7 -18.05 12.48 14.50
CA GLY A 7 -16.94 12.78 15.38
C GLY A 7 -16.06 11.58 15.74
N GLU A 8 -16.22 10.43 15.08
CA GLU A 8 -15.31 9.30 15.27
C GLU A 8 -13.88 9.62 14.84
N GLN A 9 -12.94 8.93 15.48
CA GLN A 9 -11.52 8.96 15.17
C GLN A 9 -11.14 7.67 14.48
N VAL A 10 -10.55 7.77 13.29
CA VAL A 10 -10.38 6.61 12.40
C VAL A 10 -8.97 6.49 11.87
N TYR A 11 -8.55 5.25 11.62
CA TYR A 11 -7.47 5.01 10.66
C TYR A 11 -8.05 5.06 9.26
N ALA A 12 -7.37 5.75 8.34
CA ALA A 12 -7.79 5.80 6.95
C ALA A 12 -6.63 5.39 6.02
N THR A 13 -6.97 4.71 4.93
CA THR A 13 -6.07 4.51 3.78
C THR A 13 -6.77 4.92 2.48
N LEU A 14 -6.03 4.99 1.38
CA LEU A 14 -6.55 5.32 0.05
C LEU A 14 -6.10 4.26 -0.95
N LEU A 15 -7.05 3.67 -1.67
CA LEU A 15 -6.78 2.69 -2.71
C LEU A 15 -7.22 3.21 -4.08
N LEU A 16 -6.25 3.35 -5.00
CA LEU A 16 -6.45 3.95 -6.32
C LEU A 16 -6.41 2.95 -7.48
N ASN A 17 -5.95 1.73 -7.24
CA ASN A 17 -5.90 0.66 -8.23
C ASN A 17 -5.85 -0.71 -7.54
N ASP A 18 -6.27 -1.76 -8.27
CA ASP A 18 -6.39 -3.11 -7.74
C ASP A 18 -5.06 -3.71 -7.27
N THR A 19 -3.93 -3.32 -7.85
CA THR A 19 -2.61 -3.94 -7.54
C THR A 19 -2.10 -3.60 -6.14
N TYR A 20 -2.70 -2.62 -5.47
CA TYR A 20 -2.40 -2.27 -4.07
C TYR A 20 -3.32 -2.97 -3.07
N LEU A 21 -4.29 -3.78 -3.52
CA LEU A 21 -5.18 -4.52 -2.62
C LEU A 21 -4.41 -5.33 -1.55
N PRO A 22 -3.37 -6.12 -1.88
CA PRO A 22 -2.62 -6.87 -0.86
C PRO A 22 -2.06 -5.97 0.24
N GLY A 23 -1.56 -4.78 -0.13
CA GLY A 23 -1.06 -3.80 0.81
C GLY A 23 -2.14 -3.29 1.76
N ALA A 24 -3.29 -2.86 1.22
CA ALA A 24 -4.41 -2.38 2.04
C ALA A 24 -4.94 -3.46 3.01
N LEU A 25 -5.01 -4.71 2.58
CA LEU A 25 -5.44 -5.80 3.46
C LEU A 25 -4.42 -6.08 4.56
N VAL A 26 -3.12 -6.14 4.22
CA VAL A 26 -2.06 -6.31 5.22
C VAL A 26 -2.01 -5.15 6.21
N LEU A 27 -2.19 -3.91 5.76
CA LEU A 27 -2.27 -2.76 6.65
C LEU A 27 -3.39 -2.94 7.69
N ALA A 28 -4.61 -3.24 7.24
CA ALA A 28 -5.76 -3.40 8.13
C ALA A 28 -5.55 -4.55 9.14
N HIS A 29 -5.11 -5.71 8.66
CA HIS A 29 -4.81 -6.85 9.53
C HIS A 29 -3.69 -6.56 10.51
N SER A 30 -2.63 -5.87 10.08
CA SER A 30 -1.50 -5.52 10.97
C SER A 30 -1.93 -4.57 12.10
N LEU A 31 -2.84 -3.63 11.82
CA LEU A 31 -3.43 -2.75 12.84
C LEU A 31 -4.31 -3.55 13.82
N ARG A 32 -5.15 -4.47 13.31
CA ARG A 32 -6.02 -5.33 14.13
C ARG A 32 -5.24 -6.31 14.99
N ASP A 33 -4.24 -6.99 14.42
CA ASP A 33 -3.34 -7.91 15.11
C ASP A 33 -2.56 -7.20 16.22
N ALA A 34 -2.26 -5.91 16.03
CA ALA A 34 -1.64 -5.06 17.04
C ALA A 34 -2.63 -4.46 18.07
N GLY A 35 -3.91 -4.85 18.01
CA GLY A 35 -4.90 -4.60 19.05
C GLY A 35 -5.69 -3.30 18.92
N THR A 36 -5.65 -2.58 17.79
CA THR A 36 -6.46 -1.35 17.67
C THR A 36 -7.95 -1.65 17.69
N SER A 37 -8.68 -0.85 18.46
CA SER A 37 -10.15 -0.82 18.47
C SER A 37 -10.72 0.33 17.64
N LYS A 38 -9.88 1.13 16.98
CA LYS A 38 -10.33 2.24 16.13
C LYS A 38 -11.01 1.69 14.87
N GLN A 39 -11.91 2.47 14.29
CA GLN A 39 -12.52 2.12 13.00
C GLN A 39 -11.48 2.24 11.89
N LEU A 40 -11.52 1.31 10.94
CA LEU A 40 -10.69 1.27 9.75
C LEU A 40 -11.51 1.70 8.54
N VAL A 41 -11.02 2.73 7.86
CA VAL A 41 -11.68 3.32 6.69
C VAL A 41 -10.75 3.19 5.48
N VAL A 42 -11.31 2.84 4.33
CA VAL A 42 -10.60 2.90 3.05
C VAL A 42 -11.35 3.81 2.10
N LEU A 43 -10.66 4.84 1.61
CA LEU A 43 -11.13 5.68 0.52
C LEU A 43 -10.82 4.98 -0.80
N VAL A 44 -11.76 5.00 -1.74
CA VAL A 44 -11.64 4.30 -3.03
C VAL A 44 -12.09 5.13 -4.20
N THR A 45 -11.47 4.93 -5.37
CA THR A 45 -11.94 5.47 -6.64
C THR A 45 -12.69 4.39 -7.42
N LEU A 46 -14.01 4.51 -7.50
CA LEU A 46 -14.88 3.48 -8.11
C LEU A 46 -14.66 3.30 -9.63
N ASP A 47 -14.03 4.26 -10.31
CA ASP A 47 -13.69 4.20 -11.72
C ASP A 47 -12.43 3.37 -12.01
N THR A 48 -11.66 2.99 -10.99
CA THR A 48 -10.39 2.26 -11.15
C THR A 48 -10.33 0.94 -10.40
N LEU A 49 -11.24 0.70 -9.45
CA LEU A 49 -11.28 -0.55 -8.70
C LEU A 49 -12.31 -1.52 -9.25
N SER A 50 -11.94 -2.79 -9.35
CA SER A 50 -12.89 -3.85 -9.69
C SER A 50 -13.87 -4.14 -8.54
N ALA A 51 -15.04 -4.67 -8.87
CA ALA A 51 -16.06 -5.04 -7.87
C ALA A 51 -15.56 -6.11 -6.90
N GLU A 52 -14.69 -7.01 -7.37
CA GLU A 52 -14.04 -8.05 -6.56
C GLU A 52 -13.13 -7.41 -5.50
N VAL A 53 -12.29 -6.43 -5.87
CA VAL A 53 -11.48 -5.66 -4.92
C VAL A 53 -12.33 -4.91 -3.88
N ILE A 54 -13.42 -4.27 -4.30
CA ILE A 54 -14.33 -3.59 -3.37
C ILE A 54 -14.97 -4.59 -2.38
N THR A 55 -15.24 -5.82 -2.82
CA THR A 55 -15.79 -6.88 -1.96
C THR A 55 -14.78 -7.27 -0.88
N GLU A 56 -13.51 -7.47 -1.24
CA GLU A 56 -12.43 -7.74 -0.28
C GLU A 56 -12.27 -6.62 0.75
N LEU A 57 -12.28 -5.37 0.29
CA LEU A 57 -12.18 -4.23 1.18
C LEU A 57 -13.33 -4.17 2.18
N ARG A 58 -14.58 -4.46 1.76
CA ARG A 58 -15.74 -4.49 2.66
C ARG A 58 -15.71 -5.62 3.69
N ALA A 59 -14.96 -6.68 3.43
CA ALA A 59 -14.79 -7.79 4.38
C ALA A 59 -13.83 -7.43 5.52
N VAL A 60 -12.88 -6.51 5.29
CA VAL A 60 -11.78 -6.22 6.23
C VAL A 60 -11.86 -4.81 6.84
N TYR A 61 -12.33 -3.82 6.07
CA TYR A 61 -12.51 -2.44 6.54
C TYR A 61 -13.92 -2.21 7.06
N ASP A 62 -14.05 -1.42 8.12
CA ASP A 62 -15.36 -1.07 8.68
C ASP A 62 -16.17 -0.21 7.70
N HIS A 63 -15.47 0.68 6.96
CA HIS A 63 -16.07 1.56 5.97
C HIS A 63 -15.25 1.65 4.69
N VAL A 64 -15.94 1.55 3.55
CA VAL A 64 -15.41 1.81 2.21
C VAL A 64 -16.07 3.08 1.68
N ILE A 65 -15.31 4.16 1.54
CA ILE A 65 -15.82 5.48 1.17
C ILE A 65 -15.40 5.82 -0.27
N PRO A 66 -16.36 5.90 -1.21
CA PRO A 66 -16.08 6.38 -2.56
C PRO A 66 -15.65 7.86 -2.55
N VAL A 67 -14.58 8.18 -3.29
CA VAL A 67 -14.10 9.55 -3.47
C VAL A 67 -13.81 9.85 -4.95
N PRO A 68 -13.96 11.11 -5.39
CA PRO A 68 -13.61 11.49 -6.74
C PRO A 68 -12.09 11.42 -6.94
N ARG A 69 -11.67 10.79 -8.03
CA ARG A 69 -10.27 10.75 -8.46
C ARG A 69 -9.80 12.12 -8.91
N ILE A 70 -8.64 12.55 -8.42
CA ILE A 70 -8.02 13.82 -8.79
C ILE A 70 -6.71 13.53 -9.52
N ARG A 71 -6.65 13.83 -10.81
CA ARG A 71 -5.47 13.63 -11.65
C ARG A 71 -4.66 14.91 -11.75
N ASN A 72 -3.34 14.80 -11.66
CA ASN A 72 -2.43 15.89 -11.97
C ASN A 72 -2.33 16.07 -13.49
N SER A 73 -2.75 17.23 -13.99
CA SER A 73 -2.66 17.61 -15.40
C SER A 73 -1.25 18.04 -15.83
N ARG A 74 -0.30 18.16 -14.90
CA ARG A 74 1.10 18.56 -15.12
C ARG A 74 2.10 17.53 -14.54
N PRO A 75 2.22 16.32 -15.14
CA PRO A 75 3.01 15.22 -14.57
C PRO A 75 4.54 15.34 -14.77
N ALA A 76 5.07 16.46 -15.28
CA ALA A 76 6.48 16.57 -15.69
C ALA A 76 7.47 16.16 -14.57
N ASN A 77 7.23 16.60 -13.33
CA ASN A 77 8.09 16.28 -12.20
C ASN A 77 7.99 14.80 -11.76
N LEU A 78 6.87 14.14 -12.02
CA LEU A 78 6.72 12.70 -11.75
C LEU A 78 7.66 11.86 -12.61
N TYR A 79 7.88 12.27 -13.86
CA TYR A 79 8.83 11.59 -14.74
C TYR A 79 10.28 11.77 -14.27
N LEU A 80 10.64 12.92 -13.69
CA LEU A 80 11.96 13.13 -13.09
C LEU A 80 12.22 12.20 -11.91
N MET A 81 11.16 11.82 -11.18
CA MET A 81 11.22 10.86 -10.08
C MET A 81 11.04 9.40 -10.53
N ASN A 82 10.84 9.15 -11.82
CA ASN A 82 10.47 7.83 -12.36
C ASN A 82 9.20 7.24 -11.71
N ARG A 83 8.20 8.08 -11.43
CA ARG A 83 6.93 7.72 -10.75
C ARG A 83 5.66 8.16 -11.50
N PRO A 84 5.47 7.79 -12.78
CA PRO A 84 4.25 8.13 -13.53
C PRO A 84 2.97 7.54 -12.92
N ASP A 85 3.09 6.51 -12.08
CA ASP A 85 2.01 5.89 -11.33
C ASP A 85 1.34 6.87 -10.34
N LEU A 86 2.06 7.90 -9.87
CA LEU A 86 1.56 8.92 -8.93
C LEU A 86 0.69 10.01 -9.57
N HIS A 87 0.34 9.91 -10.85
CA HIS A 87 -0.48 10.92 -11.53
C HIS A 87 -1.86 11.17 -10.88
N SER A 88 -2.36 10.25 -10.03
CA SER A 88 -3.60 10.43 -9.28
C SER A 88 -3.39 10.69 -7.79
N ALA A 89 -2.16 11.00 -7.37
CA ALA A 89 -1.79 11.19 -5.96
C ALA A 89 -2.58 12.32 -5.27
N PHE A 90 -2.98 13.36 -6.01
CA PHE A 90 -3.83 14.45 -5.49
C PHE A 90 -5.19 13.96 -4.98
N THR A 91 -5.62 12.73 -5.29
CA THR A 91 -6.84 12.13 -4.72
C THR A 91 -6.81 12.11 -3.19
N LYS A 92 -5.61 12.08 -2.58
CA LYS A 92 -5.38 12.19 -1.12
C LYS A 92 -5.97 13.47 -0.50
N VAL A 93 -6.17 14.55 -1.29
CA VAL A 93 -6.84 15.78 -0.84
C VAL A 93 -8.26 15.50 -0.31
N ASN A 94 -8.93 14.45 -0.79
CA ASN A 94 -10.26 14.07 -0.29
C ASN A 94 -10.29 13.70 1.21
N LEU A 95 -9.15 13.48 1.86
CA LEU A 95 -9.09 13.27 3.32
C LEU A 95 -9.64 14.48 4.09
N TRP A 96 -9.35 15.70 3.65
CA TRP A 96 -9.76 16.92 4.37
C TRP A 96 -11.25 17.20 4.31
N ARG A 97 -11.97 16.69 3.31
CA ARG A 97 -13.44 16.83 3.24
C ARG A 97 -14.21 15.76 4.02
N GLN A 98 -13.52 14.82 4.68
CA GLN A 98 -14.17 13.79 5.50
C GLN A 98 -14.55 14.35 6.89
N THR A 99 -15.34 15.43 6.91
CA THR A 99 -15.69 16.18 8.13
C THR A 99 -16.62 15.43 9.08
N GLN A 100 -17.12 14.25 8.70
CA GLN A 100 -17.81 13.34 9.60
C GLN A 100 -16.88 12.75 10.67
N PHE A 101 -15.56 12.79 10.46
CA PHE A 101 -14.55 12.33 11.41
C PHE A 101 -13.93 13.53 12.15
N SER A 102 -13.69 13.38 13.45
CA SER A 102 -13.00 14.41 14.24
C SER A 102 -11.48 14.37 14.02
N LYS A 103 -10.93 13.20 13.71
CA LYS A 103 -9.50 13.00 13.46
C LYS A 103 -9.27 11.78 12.60
N ILE A 104 -8.32 11.91 11.67
CA ILE A 104 -7.89 10.83 10.80
C ILE A 104 -6.39 10.59 11.04
N VAL A 105 -6.03 9.36 11.36
CA VAL A 105 -4.65 8.88 11.19
C VAL A 105 -4.59 8.19 9.85
N TYR A 106 -4.10 8.92 8.85
CA TYR A 106 -3.93 8.41 7.50
C TYR A 106 -2.66 7.59 7.39
N ILE A 107 -2.75 6.42 6.74
CA ILE A 107 -1.65 5.51 6.49
C ILE A 107 -1.73 5.01 5.03
N ASP A 108 -0.67 5.19 4.24
CA ASP A 108 -0.60 4.65 2.87
C ASP A 108 -0.69 3.11 2.87
N ALA A 109 -1.27 2.53 1.81
CA ALA A 109 -1.53 1.09 1.70
C ALA A 109 -0.25 0.23 1.62
N ASP A 110 0.92 0.83 1.44
CA ASP A 110 2.23 0.18 1.43
C ASP A 110 2.96 0.31 2.79
N VAL A 111 2.21 0.53 3.87
CA VAL A 111 2.69 0.52 5.26
C VAL A 111 2.23 -0.75 5.97
N VAL A 112 3.10 -1.30 6.83
CA VAL A 112 2.75 -2.36 7.78
C VAL A 112 2.94 -1.86 9.22
N ALA A 113 1.96 -2.13 10.08
CA ALA A 113 2.04 -1.81 11.50
C ALA A 113 2.68 -2.97 12.29
N TYR A 114 3.73 -2.67 13.06
CA TYR A 114 4.27 -3.59 14.07
C TYR A 114 3.55 -3.40 15.41
N ARG A 115 3.10 -2.17 15.66
CA ARG A 115 2.23 -1.80 16.77
C ARG A 115 1.23 -0.76 16.27
N ALA A 116 -0.03 -0.89 16.63
CA ALA A 116 -1.04 0.12 16.33
C ALA A 116 -0.74 1.40 17.12
N PRO A 117 -0.51 2.55 16.45
CA PRO A 117 -0.13 3.78 17.12
C PRO A 117 -1.35 4.60 17.57
N ASP A 118 -2.22 3.99 18.39
CA ASP A 118 -3.47 4.60 18.84
C ASP A 118 -3.25 5.91 19.61
N GLU A 119 -2.05 6.13 20.18
CA GLU A 119 -1.71 7.38 20.85
C GLU A 119 -1.65 8.58 19.89
N LEU A 120 -1.49 8.38 18.58
CA LEU A 120 -1.47 9.46 17.58
C LEU A 120 -2.78 10.25 17.57
N PHE A 121 -3.90 9.62 17.94
CA PHE A 121 -5.19 10.31 18.06
C PHE A 121 -5.21 11.35 19.18
N GLY A 122 -4.31 11.23 20.17
CA GLY A 122 -4.16 12.18 21.28
C GLY A 122 -3.37 13.44 20.92
N ILE A 123 -2.77 13.52 19.73
CA ILE A 123 -1.98 14.70 19.31
C ILE A 123 -2.91 15.90 19.12
N ASN A 124 -2.66 16.99 19.84
CA ASN A 124 -3.40 18.24 19.72
C ASN A 124 -2.76 19.18 18.69
N ALA A 125 -2.86 18.80 17.41
CA ALA A 125 -2.39 19.60 16.29
C ALA A 125 -3.25 19.30 15.04
N PRO A 126 -3.62 20.32 14.24
CA PRO A 126 -4.48 20.12 13.05
C PRO A 126 -3.87 19.22 11.99
N PHE A 127 -2.54 19.21 11.89
CA PHE A 127 -1.79 18.38 10.96
C PHE A 127 -0.45 17.96 11.55
N SER A 128 -0.13 16.68 11.50
CA SER A 128 1.15 16.13 11.93
C SER A 128 1.65 15.05 10.98
N ALA A 129 2.96 14.98 10.77
CA ALA A 129 3.58 13.98 9.91
C ALA A 129 5.02 13.70 10.31
N ALA A 130 5.52 12.53 9.93
CA ALA A 130 6.89 12.10 10.20
C ALA A 130 7.86 12.73 9.17
N PRO A 131 9.13 12.97 9.52
CA PRO A 131 10.11 13.52 8.59
C PRO A 131 10.36 12.57 7.41
N ASP A 132 10.59 13.13 6.24
CA ASP A 132 11.08 12.41 5.07
C ASP A 132 12.56 12.04 5.25
N ILE A 133 12.95 10.83 4.82
CA ILE A 133 14.34 10.37 4.97
C ILE A 133 15.29 10.99 3.94
N GLY A 134 14.77 11.38 2.77
CA GLY A 134 15.56 11.96 1.69
C GLY A 134 15.88 13.44 1.95
N TRP A 135 14.86 14.23 2.29
CA TRP A 135 15.02 15.64 2.65
C TRP A 135 14.33 15.93 4.00
N PRO A 136 15.04 15.89 5.14
CA PRO A 136 14.43 15.86 6.48
C PRO A 136 13.73 17.15 6.92
N ASP A 137 13.86 18.25 6.18
CA ASP A 137 13.03 19.45 6.38
C ASP A 137 11.60 19.27 5.85
N LEU A 138 11.39 18.27 4.99
CA LEU A 138 10.08 17.86 4.50
C LEU A 138 9.53 16.75 5.40
N PHE A 139 8.21 16.66 5.45
CA PHE A 139 7.54 15.48 5.99
C PHE A 139 7.18 14.49 4.87
N ASN A 140 7.12 13.21 5.23
CA ASN A 140 6.61 12.15 4.37
C ASN A 140 5.09 12.03 4.53
N THR A 141 4.36 11.91 3.42
CA THR A 141 2.88 11.87 3.42
C THR A 141 2.29 10.46 3.53
N GLY A 142 3.12 9.45 3.79
CA GLY A 142 2.70 8.07 4.00
C GLY A 142 2.03 7.82 5.35
N VAL A 143 2.33 8.63 6.36
CA VAL A 143 1.68 8.58 7.67
C VAL A 143 1.43 10.00 8.15
N MET A 144 0.15 10.34 8.34
CA MET A 144 -0.27 11.68 8.73
C MET A 144 -1.36 11.60 9.79
N VAL A 145 -1.37 12.56 10.71
CA VAL A 145 -2.50 12.82 11.60
C VAL A 145 -3.12 14.13 11.17
N LEU A 146 -4.42 14.14 10.89
CA LEU A 146 -5.09 15.34 10.40
C LEU A 146 -6.50 15.50 10.99
N GLU A 147 -6.91 16.76 11.16
CA GLU A 147 -8.27 17.17 11.50
C GLU A 147 -8.96 17.64 10.21
N PRO A 148 -9.93 16.86 9.68
CA PRO A 148 -10.59 17.19 8.42
C PRO A 148 -11.32 18.54 8.53
N ASN A 149 -11.10 19.42 7.55
CA ASN A 149 -11.80 20.69 7.46
C ASN A 149 -11.90 21.15 6.00
N MET A 150 -13.01 21.83 5.68
CA MET A 150 -13.28 22.30 4.32
C MET A 150 -12.33 23.42 3.86
N GLY A 151 -11.74 24.19 4.79
CA GLY A 151 -10.80 25.26 4.47
C GLY A 151 -9.54 24.75 3.79
N ASP A 152 -8.86 23.80 4.44
CA ASP A 152 -7.69 23.11 3.88
C ASP A 152 -8.06 22.33 2.62
N TYR A 153 -9.23 21.67 2.58
CA TYR A 153 -9.69 20.99 1.37
C TYR A 153 -9.76 21.94 0.16
N TYR A 154 -10.40 23.10 0.30
CA TYR A 154 -10.51 24.06 -0.81
C TYR A 154 -9.15 24.65 -1.20
N ALA A 155 -8.27 24.94 -0.24
CA ALA A 155 -6.92 25.43 -0.52
C ALA A 155 -6.08 24.40 -1.29
N LEU A 156 -6.08 23.15 -0.83
CA LEU A 156 -5.37 22.04 -1.48
C LEU A 156 -5.92 21.73 -2.86
N MET A 157 -7.25 21.75 -3.03
CA MET A 157 -7.89 21.60 -4.35
C MET A 157 -7.45 22.70 -5.31
N ALA A 158 -7.47 23.97 -4.88
CA ALA A 158 -7.03 25.08 -5.71
C ALA A 158 -5.54 24.97 -6.11
N MET A 159 -4.68 24.46 -5.22
CA MET A 159 -3.29 24.15 -5.54
C MET A 159 -3.17 23.00 -6.56
N ALA A 160 -3.90 21.91 -6.35
CA ALA A 160 -3.90 20.73 -7.22
C ALA A 160 -4.40 21.04 -8.65
N GLU A 161 -5.48 21.82 -8.78
CA GLU A 161 -6.02 22.26 -10.08
C GLU A 161 -5.04 23.12 -10.88
N ARG A 162 -4.22 23.90 -10.17
CA ARG A 162 -3.13 24.70 -10.76
C ARG A 162 -1.84 23.90 -11.00
N GLY A 163 -1.83 22.61 -10.63
CA GLY A 163 -0.66 21.74 -10.71
C GLY A 163 0.50 22.22 -9.82
N ILE A 164 0.19 22.85 -8.68
CA ILE A 164 1.19 23.35 -7.74
C ILE A 164 1.64 22.18 -6.86
N SER A 165 2.77 21.58 -7.23
CA SER A 165 3.49 20.61 -6.40
C SER A 165 4.94 20.54 -6.89
N PHE A 166 5.92 20.66 -5.99
CA PHE A 166 7.33 20.64 -6.41
C PHE A 166 7.77 19.25 -6.91
N ASP A 167 7.15 18.17 -6.41
CA ASP A 167 7.44 16.80 -6.84
C ASP A 167 6.40 16.26 -7.85
N GLY A 168 5.29 16.99 -8.05
CA GLY A 168 4.19 16.59 -8.93
C GLY A 168 3.23 15.58 -8.32
N ALA A 169 3.41 15.21 -7.05
CA ALA A 169 2.61 14.28 -6.27
C ALA A 169 2.03 14.95 -5.00
N ASP A 170 1.40 14.15 -4.15
CA ASP A 170 0.81 14.59 -2.88
C ASP A 170 1.85 15.12 -1.89
N GLN A 171 3.04 14.50 -1.81
CA GLN A 171 4.08 14.91 -0.87
C GLN A 171 4.50 16.36 -1.10
N GLY A 172 4.74 16.77 -2.34
CA GLY A 172 5.09 18.15 -2.68
C GLY A 172 3.94 19.13 -2.46
N LEU A 173 2.72 18.77 -2.84
CA LEU A 173 1.53 19.59 -2.62
C LEU A 173 1.33 19.89 -1.12
N LEU A 174 1.34 18.84 -0.30
CA LEU A 174 1.09 18.94 1.13
C LEU A 174 2.21 19.67 1.85
N ASN A 175 3.49 19.40 1.51
CA ASN A 175 4.61 20.13 2.10
C ASN A 175 4.56 21.62 1.74
N MET A 176 4.11 22.00 0.55
CA MET A 176 3.93 23.42 0.20
C MET A 176 2.82 24.10 1.01
N HIS A 177 1.72 23.40 1.30
CA HIS A 177 0.59 23.95 2.05
C HIS A 177 0.86 24.02 3.56
N PHE A 178 1.36 22.93 4.16
CA PHE A 178 1.55 22.80 5.62
C PHE A 178 2.95 23.16 6.12
N LYS A 179 3.83 23.69 5.26
CA LYS A 179 5.26 23.94 5.53
C LYS A 179 5.55 24.51 6.92
N ASN A 180 4.76 25.51 7.34
CA ASN A 180 5.00 26.29 8.55
C ASN A 180 4.05 25.92 9.70
N THR A 181 3.15 24.97 9.50
CA THR A 181 2.04 24.69 10.41
C THR A 181 1.95 23.24 10.85
N TYR A 182 2.72 22.34 10.24
CA TYR A 182 2.74 20.93 10.64
C TYR A 182 3.46 20.71 11.97
N ASN A 183 2.94 19.76 12.75
CA ASN A 183 3.62 19.24 13.93
C ASN A 183 4.41 17.97 13.55
N ARG A 184 5.70 17.93 13.90
CA ARG A 184 6.56 16.78 13.57
C ARG A 184 6.32 15.63 14.55
N ILE A 185 6.03 14.44 14.04
CA ILE A 185 6.00 13.20 14.83
C ILE A 185 7.31 12.41 14.65
N SER A 186 7.54 11.45 15.56
CA SER A 186 8.70 10.56 15.51
C SER A 186 8.78 9.82 14.17
N PHE A 187 10.00 9.65 13.67
CA PHE A 187 10.27 8.81 12.49
C PHE A 187 9.86 7.35 12.71
N THR A 188 9.78 6.87 13.96
CA THR A 188 9.35 5.50 14.30
C THR A 188 7.90 5.20 13.87
N TYR A 189 7.07 6.22 13.67
CA TYR A 189 5.72 6.09 13.14
C TYR A 189 5.69 5.94 11.61
N ASN A 190 6.79 6.17 10.90
CA ASN A 190 6.84 6.10 9.43
C ASN A 190 8.25 5.75 8.95
N VAL A 191 8.78 4.60 9.41
CA VAL A 191 10.14 4.20 9.05
C VAL A 191 10.16 3.78 7.58
N THR A 192 10.89 4.52 6.76
CA THR A 192 11.06 4.26 5.34
C THR A 192 12.41 3.57 5.08
N PRO A 193 12.44 2.23 4.97
CA PRO A 193 13.68 1.57 4.65
C PRO A 193 14.05 1.83 3.18
N SER A 194 15.32 2.15 2.94
CA SER A 194 15.88 2.24 1.60
C SER A 194 16.85 1.09 1.39
N ALA A 195 16.79 0.45 0.22
CA ALA A 195 17.77 -0.54 -0.21
C ALA A 195 19.16 0.11 -0.47
N HIS A 196 19.21 1.43 -0.67
CA HIS A 196 20.42 2.15 -1.07
C HIS A 196 21.14 2.85 0.09
N TYR A 197 20.44 3.16 1.18
CA TYR A 197 21.05 3.73 2.38
C TYR A 197 20.29 3.30 3.62
N GLN A 198 20.95 2.50 4.45
CA GLN A 198 20.45 2.12 5.76
C GLN A 198 21.39 2.70 6.79
N TYR A 199 20.88 3.57 7.65
CA TYR A 199 21.62 3.94 8.84
C TYR A 199 21.54 2.80 9.87
N VAL A 200 22.21 1.68 9.56
CA VAL A 200 22.10 0.40 10.29
C VAL A 200 22.34 0.56 11.80
N PRO A 201 23.30 1.35 12.29
CA PRO A 201 23.44 1.59 13.73
C PRO A 201 22.18 2.20 14.36
N ALA A 202 21.58 3.20 13.71
CA ALA A 202 20.33 3.80 14.19
C ALA A 202 19.17 2.81 14.13
N TYR A 203 19.06 2.03 13.05
CA TYR A 203 18.08 0.94 12.98
C TYR A 203 18.25 -0.03 14.16
N ARG A 204 19.45 -0.56 14.39
CA ARG A 204 19.70 -1.50 15.49
C ARG A 204 19.41 -0.91 16.86
N HIS A 205 19.64 0.39 17.04
CA HIS A 205 19.37 1.08 18.29
C HIS A 205 17.87 1.33 18.52
N PHE A 206 17.13 1.72 17.47
CA PHE A 206 15.72 2.11 17.56
C PHE A 206 14.72 1.03 17.13
N GLN A 207 15.18 -0.14 16.67
CA GLN A 207 14.34 -1.20 16.09
C GLN A 207 13.16 -1.60 16.99
N SER A 208 13.35 -1.63 18.31
CA SER A 208 12.31 -2.00 19.28
C SER A 208 11.23 -0.93 19.42
N SER A 209 11.51 0.30 19.00
CA SER A 209 10.60 1.44 19.07
C SER A 209 9.86 1.67 17.75
N ILE A 210 10.15 0.90 16.70
CA ILE A 210 9.49 1.04 15.40
C ILE A 210 8.02 0.63 15.51
N ASN A 211 7.13 1.56 15.17
CA ASN A 211 5.68 1.34 15.18
C ASN A 211 5.20 0.86 13.82
N MET A 212 5.67 1.50 12.75
CA MET A 212 5.24 1.20 11.38
C MET A 212 6.40 1.34 10.40
N VAL A 213 6.35 0.52 9.35
CA VAL A 213 7.32 0.51 8.25
C VAL A 213 6.61 0.78 6.94
N HIS A 214 7.12 1.73 6.16
CA HIS A 214 6.56 2.21 4.92
C HIS A 214 7.46 1.80 3.74
N PHE A 215 6.99 0.85 2.93
CA PHE A 215 7.75 0.31 1.78
C PHE A 215 7.69 1.27 0.59
N ILE A 216 8.48 2.35 0.66
CA ILE A 216 8.64 3.32 -0.42
C ILE A 216 9.28 2.70 -1.68
N GLY A 217 9.10 3.38 -2.82
CA GLY A 217 9.64 2.92 -4.11
C GLY A 217 8.69 2.00 -4.89
N PRO A 218 9.10 1.54 -6.09
CA PRO A 218 8.26 0.74 -6.98
C PRO A 218 8.15 -0.73 -6.56
N ASP A 219 9.17 -1.26 -5.89
CA ASP A 219 9.28 -2.69 -5.56
C ASP A 219 8.53 -3.02 -4.26
N LYS A 220 7.20 -3.07 -4.33
CA LYS A 220 6.36 -3.40 -3.17
C LYS A 220 6.56 -4.86 -2.73
N PRO A 221 6.39 -5.21 -1.44
CA PRO A 221 6.58 -6.57 -0.95
C PRO A 221 5.84 -7.64 -1.77
N TRP A 222 4.59 -7.37 -2.16
CA TRP A 222 3.76 -8.25 -2.97
C TRP A 222 4.18 -8.33 -4.46
N PHE A 223 4.96 -7.38 -4.97
CA PHE A 223 5.54 -7.45 -6.32
C PHE A 223 6.88 -8.18 -6.38
N GLN A 224 7.62 -8.25 -5.27
CA GLN A 224 8.89 -8.99 -5.22
C GLN A 224 8.65 -10.50 -5.09
N GLY A 225 7.60 -10.88 -4.36
CA GLY A 225 7.25 -12.26 -4.08
C GLY A 225 7.95 -12.82 -2.83
N ARG A 226 7.33 -13.82 -2.20
CA ARG A 226 7.70 -14.30 -0.86
C ARG A 226 9.14 -14.78 -0.72
N ARG A 227 9.71 -15.33 -1.79
CA ARG A 227 11.06 -15.90 -1.83
C ARG A 227 12.15 -14.89 -2.21
N ALA A 228 11.78 -13.64 -2.48
CA ALA A 228 12.76 -12.60 -2.74
C ALA A 228 13.64 -12.33 -1.51
N SER A 229 13.08 -12.50 -0.31
CA SER A 229 13.76 -12.24 0.94
C SER A 229 14.52 -13.46 1.47
N LYS A 230 15.77 -13.25 1.88
CA LYS A 230 16.65 -14.27 2.51
C LYS A 230 16.90 -14.04 4.01
N GLY A 231 16.47 -12.91 4.56
CA GLY A 231 16.54 -12.62 6.00
C GLY A 231 17.89 -12.08 6.52
N ASP A 232 18.78 -11.61 5.65
CA ASP A 232 20.14 -11.23 6.05
C ASP A 232 20.35 -9.71 6.25
N SER A 233 19.31 -8.87 6.08
CA SER A 233 19.41 -7.41 6.25
C SER A 233 18.18 -6.80 6.93
N PRO A 234 18.29 -5.60 7.54
CA PRO A 234 17.14 -4.87 8.10
C PRO A 234 15.96 -4.72 7.14
N PHE A 235 16.22 -4.53 5.84
CA PHE A 235 15.16 -4.42 4.83
C PHE A 235 14.44 -5.75 4.64
N GLU A 236 15.21 -6.84 4.61
CA GLU A 236 14.69 -8.19 4.47
C GLU A 236 13.85 -8.59 5.69
N ASP A 237 14.30 -8.25 6.90
CA ASP A 237 13.54 -8.47 8.13
C ASP A 237 12.19 -7.74 8.10
N MET A 238 12.18 -6.51 7.55
CA MET A 238 10.96 -5.74 7.41
C MET A 238 10.00 -6.37 6.39
N ILE A 239 10.51 -6.81 5.23
CA ILE A 239 9.73 -7.54 4.23
C ILE A 239 9.15 -8.83 4.83
N GLY A 240 9.95 -9.58 5.60
CA GLY A 240 9.50 -10.79 6.28
C GLY A 240 8.31 -10.55 7.21
N ARG A 241 8.28 -9.40 7.90
CA ARG A 241 7.14 -9.02 8.75
C ARG A 241 5.88 -8.70 7.95
N TRP A 242 5.99 -8.09 6.77
CA TRP A 242 4.85 -7.91 5.86
C TRP A 242 4.27 -9.27 5.45
N TRP A 243 5.13 -10.20 5.03
CA TRP A 243 4.71 -11.56 4.65
C TRP A 243 4.13 -12.36 5.81
N ALA A 244 4.62 -12.16 7.04
CA ALA A 244 4.09 -12.84 8.22
C ALA A 244 2.62 -12.45 8.49
N VAL A 245 2.24 -11.19 8.27
CA VAL A 245 0.84 -10.76 8.37
C VAL A 245 0.02 -11.36 7.24
N TYR A 246 0.51 -11.29 6.00
CA TYR A 246 -0.16 -11.89 4.85
C TYR A 246 -0.42 -13.40 5.05
N ASP A 247 0.62 -14.17 5.40
CA ASP A 247 0.56 -15.62 5.61
C ASP A 247 -0.47 -15.98 6.70
N ARG A 248 -0.55 -15.19 7.78
CA ARG A 248 -1.49 -15.43 8.89
C ARG A 248 -2.95 -15.37 8.46
N HIS A 249 -3.30 -14.43 7.58
CA HIS A 249 -4.71 -14.13 7.27
C HIS A 249 -5.19 -14.75 5.95
N TYR A 250 -4.31 -14.87 4.94
CA TYR A 250 -4.72 -15.33 3.61
C TYR A 250 -4.23 -16.73 3.26
N ARG A 251 -3.15 -17.21 3.87
CA ARG A 251 -2.61 -18.55 3.60
C ARG A 251 -3.20 -19.65 4.49
N VAL A 252 -3.59 -19.32 5.73
CA VAL A 252 -4.28 -20.27 6.62
C VAL A 252 -5.64 -20.66 6.04
N ALA A 253 -6.35 -19.72 5.41
CA ALA A 253 -7.59 -19.97 4.69
C ALA A 253 -7.40 -21.00 3.56
N GLU A 254 -6.30 -20.92 2.82
CA GLU A 254 -5.97 -21.84 1.72
C GLU A 254 -5.74 -23.29 2.19
N THR A 255 -4.98 -23.50 3.26
CA THR A 255 -4.70 -24.87 3.75
C THR A 255 -5.98 -25.55 4.26
N ALA A 256 -6.89 -24.78 4.86
CA ALA A 256 -8.20 -25.26 5.28
C ALA A 256 -9.15 -25.53 4.11
N LEU A 257 -9.07 -24.76 3.02
CA LEU A 257 -9.89 -24.94 1.82
C LEU A 257 -9.40 -26.08 0.91
N ALA A 258 -8.08 -26.24 0.78
CA ALA A 258 -7.45 -27.31 0.00
C ALA A 258 -7.63 -28.71 0.60
N SER A 259 -8.08 -28.80 1.86
CA SER A 259 -8.39 -30.06 2.55
C SER A 259 -9.87 -30.49 2.44
N LEU A 260 -10.73 -29.70 1.80
CA LEU A 260 -12.13 -30.03 1.56
C LEU A 260 -12.34 -30.74 0.20
N PRO A 261 -13.24 -31.74 0.11
CA PRO A 261 -13.61 -32.37 -1.16
C PRO A 261 -14.19 -31.35 -2.16
N GLU A 262 -13.81 -31.43 -3.45
CA GLU A 262 -14.24 -30.49 -4.52
C GLU A 262 -15.76 -30.25 -4.58
N GLN A 263 -16.57 -31.26 -4.23
CA GLN A 263 -18.03 -31.18 -4.24
C GLN A 263 -18.63 -30.34 -3.11
N GLN A 264 -17.83 -29.93 -2.13
CA GLN A 264 -18.25 -29.13 -0.96
C GLN A 264 -17.65 -27.72 -0.98
N GLN A 265 -16.94 -27.33 -2.04
CA GLN A 265 -16.39 -25.98 -2.17
C GLN A 265 -17.50 -25.01 -2.63
N PRO A 266 -17.86 -23.98 -1.85
CA PRO A 266 -18.94 -23.06 -2.20
C PRO A 266 -18.59 -22.21 -3.44
N HIS A 267 -19.46 -22.28 -4.44
CA HIS A 267 -19.37 -21.46 -5.65
C HIS A 267 -19.94 -20.06 -5.39
N GLN A 268 -19.11 -19.03 -5.60
CA GLN A 268 -19.34 -17.57 -5.60
C GLN A 268 -18.75 -16.76 -4.44
N GLU A 269 -18.69 -17.25 -3.20
CA GLU A 269 -18.10 -16.47 -2.08
C GLU A 269 -16.56 -16.59 -1.95
N GLN A 270 -15.92 -17.57 -2.60
CA GLN A 270 -14.47 -17.85 -2.43
C GLN A 270 -13.51 -17.16 -3.41
N ARG A 271 -14.03 -16.52 -4.48
CA ARG A 271 -13.21 -15.78 -5.47
C ARG A 271 -12.41 -14.63 -4.84
N ALA A 272 -12.94 -14.13 -3.73
CA ALA A 272 -12.36 -13.20 -2.78
C ALA A 272 -10.87 -13.42 -2.48
N THR A 273 -10.46 -14.67 -2.21
CA THR A 273 -9.06 -14.99 -1.89
C THR A 273 -8.19 -15.09 -3.14
N GLU A 274 -8.74 -15.52 -4.27
CA GLU A 274 -8.01 -15.68 -5.54
C GLU A 274 -7.52 -14.34 -6.08
N ILE A 275 -8.32 -13.28 -5.98
CA ILE A 275 -7.91 -11.94 -6.45
C ILE A 275 -6.75 -11.36 -5.62
N VAL A 276 -6.72 -11.62 -4.31
CA VAL A 276 -5.62 -11.21 -3.43
C VAL A 276 -4.33 -11.93 -3.82
N GLN A 277 -4.41 -13.23 -4.11
CA GLN A 277 -3.28 -14.03 -4.56
C GLN A 277 -2.81 -13.63 -5.97
N TYR A 278 -3.72 -13.28 -6.86
CA TYR A 278 -3.40 -12.82 -8.21
C TYR A 278 -2.48 -11.59 -8.19
N PHE A 279 -2.74 -10.63 -7.30
CA PHE A 279 -1.89 -9.44 -7.13
C PHE A 279 -0.65 -9.69 -6.28
N THR A 280 -0.48 -10.89 -5.72
CA THR A 280 0.66 -11.28 -4.90
C THR A 280 1.59 -12.19 -5.72
N LYS A 281 2.68 -11.63 -6.23
CA LYS A 281 3.55 -12.30 -7.21
C LYS A 281 4.10 -13.62 -6.68
N GLY A 282 3.79 -14.70 -7.40
CA GLY A 282 4.27 -16.06 -7.15
C GLY A 282 3.32 -16.95 -6.35
N GLU A 283 2.22 -16.41 -5.79
CA GLU A 283 1.22 -17.18 -5.05
C GLU A 283 0.12 -17.73 -5.98
N PHE A 284 -0.38 -16.94 -6.95
CA PHE A 284 -1.28 -17.48 -7.97
C PHE A 284 -0.51 -18.32 -9.00
N GLN A 285 -0.63 -19.65 -8.90
CA GLN A 285 -0.23 -20.60 -9.93
C GLN A 285 -1.49 -21.24 -10.51
N PRO A 286 -2.05 -20.72 -11.63
CA PRO A 286 -3.20 -21.36 -12.24
C PRO A 286 -2.82 -22.80 -12.59
N GLN A 287 -3.57 -23.77 -12.08
CA GLN A 287 -3.41 -25.15 -12.54
C GLN A 287 -3.65 -25.13 -14.04
N SER A 288 -2.61 -25.44 -14.81
CA SER A 288 -2.77 -25.72 -16.23
C SER A 288 -3.72 -26.89 -16.30
N GLN A 289 -4.94 -26.67 -16.83
CA GLN A 289 -5.76 -27.79 -17.26
C GLN A 289 -4.88 -28.62 -18.18
N ALA A 290 -4.53 -29.81 -17.70
CA ALA A 290 -3.64 -30.71 -18.38
C ALA A 290 -4.11 -30.84 -19.82
N VAL A 291 -3.23 -30.55 -20.77
CA VAL A 291 -3.39 -31.01 -22.15
C VAL A 291 -3.53 -32.52 -22.06
N GLN A 292 -4.77 -33.01 -22.10
CA GLN A 292 -5.05 -34.43 -22.19
C GLN A 292 -4.32 -34.94 -23.42
N ALA A 293 -3.40 -35.86 -23.16
CA ALA A 293 -2.60 -36.53 -24.16
C ALA A 293 -3.52 -37.19 -25.20
N ALA A 294 -3.54 -36.66 -26.42
CA ALA A 294 -3.84 -37.43 -27.61
C ALA A 294 -2.52 -38.05 -28.11
N SER A 295 -2.17 -39.20 -27.53
CA SER A 295 -1.12 -40.07 -28.05
C SER A 295 -1.63 -40.80 -29.30
N SER A 296 -1.40 -40.24 -30.49
CA SER A 296 -1.28 -41.05 -31.71
C SER A 296 -0.74 -40.21 -32.87
N GLY A 297 0.51 -40.45 -33.25
CA GLY A 297 1.07 -39.97 -34.51
C GLY A 297 2.50 -39.48 -34.40
N ARG A 298 3.47 -40.33 -34.77
CA ARG A 298 4.85 -39.90 -35.07
C ARG A 298 4.82 -38.86 -36.18
N PRO A 299 5.75 -37.89 -36.16
CA PRO A 299 6.74 -37.86 -37.25
C PRO A 299 8.19 -37.54 -36.82
N THR A 300 9.08 -38.36 -37.37
CA THR A 300 10.42 -38.09 -37.94
C THR A 300 11.29 -36.90 -37.45
N LEU A 301 12.51 -37.28 -37.06
CA LEU A 301 13.73 -36.48 -36.86
C LEU A 301 14.14 -35.65 -38.09
N PHE A 302 14.63 -34.41 -37.88
CA PHE A 302 15.87 -33.84 -38.46
C PHE A 302 16.37 -32.64 -37.60
N PRO A 303 17.69 -32.31 -37.56
CA PRO A 303 18.31 -31.53 -36.48
C PRO A 303 18.85 -30.12 -36.83
N SER A 304 19.21 -29.38 -35.76
CA SER A 304 20.03 -28.15 -35.68
C SER A 304 19.29 -26.82 -35.99
N GLN A 305 19.55 -25.67 -35.35
CA GLN A 305 20.78 -25.13 -34.78
C GLN A 305 20.51 -24.28 -33.52
N ARG A 306 21.48 -24.25 -32.61
CA ARG A 306 21.63 -23.22 -31.56
C ARG A 306 22.11 -21.93 -32.22
N VAL A 307 21.48 -20.80 -31.90
CA VAL A 307 22.09 -19.48 -32.09
C VAL A 307 22.00 -18.72 -30.77
N VAL A 308 23.18 -18.46 -30.22
CA VAL A 308 23.49 -17.61 -29.08
C VAL A 308 23.64 -16.19 -29.61
N TRP A 309 23.04 -15.19 -28.94
CA TRP A 309 23.47 -13.80 -29.10
C TRP A 309 23.74 -13.18 -27.72
N TRP A 310 25.04 -13.02 -27.47
CA TRP A 310 25.63 -12.07 -26.54
C TRP A 310 25.64 -10.68 -27.18
N PHE A 311 25.38 -9.63 -26.40
CA PHE A 311 25.99 -8.32 -26.62
C PHE A 311 26.25 -7.62 -25.27
N PHE A 312 27.54 -7.36 -25.04
CA PHE A 312 28.12 -6.38 -24.11
C PHE A 312 28.69 -5.24 -24.95
N TRP A 313 28.67 -4.01 -24.41
CA TRP A 313 29.65 -2.87 -24.46
C TRP A 313 28.83 -1.57 -24.32
N ASN A 314 29.20 -0.50 -23.60
CA ASN A 314 30.15 -0.22 -22.53
C ASN A 314 29.92 1.23 -22.07
N ALA A 315 30.53 1.54 -20.93
CA ALA A 315 30.82 2.88 -20.47
C ALA A 315 31.65 3.71 -21.49
N GLY A 316 31.33 5.00 -21.52
CA GLY A 316 32.05 6.13 -22.10
C GLY A 316 31.44 7.40 -21.55
#